data_AF-A0A8K0N0K6-F1
#
_entry.id   AF-A0A8K0N0K6-F1
#
_cell.length_a   1.000
_cell.length_b   1.000
_cell.length_c   1.000
_cell.angle_alpha   90.00
_cell.angle_beta   90.00
_cell.angle_gamma   90.00
#
_symmetry.space_group_name_H-M   'P 1'
#
loop_
_entity.id
_entity.type
_entity.pdbx_description
1 polymer ?
#
loop_
_entity_poly.entity_id
_entity_poly.type
_entity_poly.pdbx_seq_one_letter_code
_entity_poly.pdbx_strand_id
1 'polypeptide(L)'
;MYRTFPSPIIPTQNSTGKNQPKEMTQDQEAIAIDVDDAMVNSIKQKLHAFAAGEPTADQPFLFRVPDHVRESNKDHYEPRVVSIGPCHRGGKRLRAMEEHKWQYLRDFLARNPHIGLNRCIHEMKALEMRARRCYFERVDLSSDEFVEMLLLDGCFII
;
A
#
# COMPACT_ATOMS: atom_id res chain seq x y z
N MET A 1 -10.12 -6.83 38.52
CA MET A 1 -9.79 -6.06 39.75
C MET A 1 -9.41 -4.66 39.30
N TYR A 2 -10.40 -3.78 39.12
CA TYR A 2 -10.19 -2.44 38.55
C TYR A 2 -9.70 -1.50 39.65
N ARG A 3 -8.53 -0.88 39.44
CA ARG A 3 -7.98 0.13 40.35
C ARG A 3 -8.67 1.47 40.09
N THR A 4 -9.43 1.94 41.07
CA THR A 4 -10.00 3.28 41.14
C THR A 4 -8.89 4.31 41.35
N PHE A 5 -8.79 5.30 40.46
CA PHE A 5 -7.96 6.48 40.64
C PHE A 5 -8.70 7.50 41.54
N PRO A 6 -8.05 8.12 42.53
CA PRO A 6 -8.67 9.16 43.35
C PRO A 6 -8.86 10.45 42.56
N SER A 7 -10.01 11.10 42.72
CA SER A 7 -10.33 12.40 42.13
C SER A 7 -9.46 13.52 42.71
N PRO A 8 -9.05 14.53 41.92
CA PRO A 8 -8.27 15.65 42.43
C PRO A 8 -9.12 16.60 43.29
N ILE A 9 -8.54 17.02 44.42
CA ILE A 9 -9.11 17.99 45.36
C ILE A 9 -8.97 19.40 44.76
N ILE A 10 -10.08 20.11 44.61
CA ILE A 10 -10.12 21.52 44.20
C ILE A 10 -9.93 22.41 45.45
N PRO A 11 -8.98 23.36 45.47
CA PRO A 11 -8.98 24.41 46.45
C PRO A 11 -9.87 25.58 45.99
N THR A 12 -10.88 25.89 46.79
CA THR A 12 -11.64 27.15 46.74
C THR A 12 -10.98 28.19 47.62
N GLN A 13 -10.70 29.39 47.07
CA GLN A 13 -10.71 30.65 47.83
C GLN A 13 -11.15 31.81 46.94
N ASN A 14 -11.74 32.79 47.61
CA ASN A 14 -12.81 33.70 47.20
C ASN A 14 -12.31 35.17 47.08
N SER A 15 -13.08 36.00 46.36
CA SER A 15 -13.25 37.47 46.55
C SER A 15 -12.06 38.38 46.22
N THR A 16 -12.16 39.61 45.71
CA THR A 16 -13.21 40.49 45.14
C THR A 16 -12.44 41.65 44.49
N GLY A 17 -12.78 42.04 43.27
CA GLY A 17 -12.17 43.20 42.61
C GLY A 17 -13.03 43.66 41.44
N LYS A 18 -13.96 44.58 41.74
CA LYS A 18 -14.82 45.27 40.77
C LYS A 18 -13.95 46.06 39.78
N ASN A 19 -14.25 45.99 38.48
CA ASN A 19 -14.26 47.10 37.52
C ASN A 19 -14.75 46.59 36.13
N GLN A 20 -15.77 47.25 35.58
CA GLN A 20 -16.16 47.27 34.16
C GLN A 20 -16.25 48.75 33.73
N PRO A 21 -16.25 49.11 32.43
CA PRO A 21 -15.75 48.41 31.26
C PRO A 21 -14.75 49.29 30.47
N LYS A 22 -13.85 48.67 29.70
CA LYS A 22 -13.27 49.34 28.53
C LYS A 22 -13.46 48.43 27.33
N GLU A 23 -14.46 48.78 26.52
CA GLU A 23 -14.50 48.46 25.11
C GLU A 23 -13.13 48.77 24.49
N MET A 24 -12.49 47.75 23.96
CA MET A 24 -11.60 47.85 22.82
C MET A 24 -11.80 46.56 22.04
N THR A 25 -12.82 46.62 21.17
CA THR A 25 -12.99 45.77 20.00
C THR A 25 -11.64 45.72 19.28
N GLN A 26 -10.99 44.57 19.32
CA GLN A 26 -9.88 44.30 18.42
C GLN A 26 -10.31 43.05 17.66
N ASP A 27 -10.80 43.31 16.46
CA ASP A 27 -11.38 42.35 15.54
C ASP A 27 -10.43 41.17 15.38
N GLN A 28 -10.73 40.05 16.04
CA GLN A 28 -10.30 38.76 15.55
C GLN A 28 -11.19 38.46 14.35
N GLU A 29 -10.79 39.04 13.21
CA GLU A 29 -11.31 38.70 11.91
C GLU A 29 -11.09 37.20 11.74
N ALA A 30 -12.15 36.41 11.98
CA ALA A 30 -12.17 35.02 11.64
C ALA A 30 -11.83 34.97 10.15
N ILE A 31 -10.64 34.48 9.81
CA ILE A 31 -10.22 34.30 8.42
C ILE A 31 -11.20 33.29 7.84
N ALA A 32 -12.26 33.79 7.22
CA ALA A 32 -13.14 33.00 6.39
C ALA A 32 -12.28 32.56 5.22
N ILE A 33 -11.77 31.33 5.29
CA ILE A 33 -11.18 30.68 4.12
C ILE A 33 -12.36 30.49 3.17
N ASP A 34 -12.53 31.43 2.25
CA ASP A 34 -13.49 31.30 1.16
C ASP A 34 -13.02 30.11 0.33
N VAL A 35 -13.69 28.98 0.49
CA VAL A 35 -13.36 27.78 -0.25
C VAL A 35 -13.94 27.97 -1.64
N ASP A 36 -13.08 28.30 -2.60
CA ASP A 36 -13.47 28.46 -4.01
C ASP A 36 -14.28 27.23 -4.48
N ASP A 37 -15.45 27.50 -5.07
CA ASP A 37 -16.32 26.49 -5.67
C ASP A 37 -15.57 25.59 -6.67
N ALA A 38 -14.53 26.11 -7.33
CA ALA A 38 -13.66 25.32 -8.18
C ALA A 38 -12.89 24.23 -7.41
N MET A 39 -12.41 24.53 -6.20
CA MET A 39 -11.73 23.57 -5.33
C MET A 39 -12.70 22.50 -4.83
N VAL A 40 -13.90 22.89 -4.42
CA VAL A 40 -14.97 21.96 -4.00
C VAL A 40 -15.35 21.03 -5.14
N ASN A 41 -15.54 21.56 -6.35
CA ASN A 41 -15.90 20.77 -7.52
C ASN A 41 -14.76 19.82 -7.95
N SER A 42 -13.50 20.26 -7.86
CA SER A 42 -12.34 19.39 -8.09
C SER A 42 -12.28 18.22 -7.11
N ILE A 43 -12.52 18.48 -5.82
CA ILE A 43 -12.54 17.44 -4.79
C ILE A 43 -13.73 16.49 -5.00
N LYS A 44 -14.92 17.01 -5.32
CA LYS A 44 -16.09 16.18 -5.66
C LYS A 44 -15.82 15.27 -6.86
N GLN A 45 -15.20 15.79 -7.92
CA GLN A 45 -14.82 14.97 -9.08
C GLN A 45 -13.83 13.86 -8.71
N LYS A 46 -12.81 14.17 -7.90
CA LYS A 46 -11.87 13.16 -7.38
C LYS A 46 -12.60 12.10 -6.54
N LEU A 47 -13.49 12.53 -5.63
CA LEU A 47 -14.27 11.62 -4.79
C LEU A 47 -15.18 10.71 -5.61
N HIS A 48 -15.86 11.24 -6.64
CA HIS A 48 -16.66 10.43 -7.56
C HIS A 48 -15.81 9.43 -8.34
N ALA A 49 -14.59 9.81 -8.75
CA ALA A 49 -13.66 8.88 -9.40
C ALA A 49 -13.20 7.74 -8.45
N PHE A 50 -13.04 8.01 -7.14
CA PHE A 50 -12.73 6.98 -6.15
C PHE A 50 -13.95 6.11 -5.79
N ALA A 51 -15.15 6.68 -5.77
CA ALA A 51 -16.39 5.98 -5.42
C ALA A 51 -17.02 5.18 -6.60
N ALA A 52 -16.65 5.51 -7.84
CA ALA A 52 -17.07 4.76 -9.03
C ALA A 52 -16.40 3.37 -9.15
N GLY A 53 -15.46 3.05 -8.26
CA GLY A 53 -15.03 1.68 -8.03
C GLY A 53 -16.07 0.96 -7.19
N GLU A 54 -17.01 0.26 -7.82
CA GLU A 54 -17.82 -0.77 -7.16
C GLU A 54 -16.88 -1.67 -6.29
N PRO A 55 -17.26 -2.03 -5.05
CA PRO A 55 -16.50 -3.01 -4.27
C PRO A 55 -16.67 -4.38 -4.91
N THR A 56 -15.90 -4.62 -5.96
CA THR A 56 -15.76 -5.93 -6.58
C THR A 56 -14.75 -6.74 -5.77
N ALA A 57 -14.77 -8.07 -5.97
CA ALA A 57 -13.78 -9.00 -5.43
C ALA A 57 -12.31 -8.73 -5.89
N ASP A 58 -12.07 -7.60 -6.57
CA ASP A 58 -10.78 -7.16 -7.13
C ASP A 58 -10.07 -6.10 -6.25
N GLN A 59 -10.46 -5.93 -4.98
CA GLN A 59 -9.73 -5.05 -4.07
C GLN A 59 -8.30 -5.59 -3.87
N PRO A 60 -7.27 -4.73 -3.95
CA PRO A 60 -5.90 -5.15 -3.71
C PRO A 60 -5.77 -5.69 -2.29
N PHE A 61 -5.08 -6.83 -2.16
CA PHE A 61 -4.84 -7.49 -0.88
C PHE A 61 -3.35 -7.70 -0.59
N LEU A 62 -2.47 -7.42 -1.57
CA LEU A 62 -1.02 -7.42 -1.39
C LEU A 62 -0.54 -5.98 -1.17
N PHE A 63 -0.18 -5.70 0.07
CA PHE A 63 0.36 -4.41 0.50
C PHE A 63 1.85 -4.54 0.77
N ARG A 64 2.63 -3.58 0.29
CA ARG A 64 4.00 -3.45 0.74
C ARG A 64 4.01 -2.96 2.17
N VAL A 65 4.96 -3.46 2.95
CA VAL A 65 5.18 -2.95 4.30
C VAL A 65 5.62 -1.49 4.23
N PRO A 66 4.93 -0.56 4.92
CA PRO A 66 5.29 0.86 4.94
C PRO A 66 6.73 1.09 5.36
N ASP A 67 7.38 2.09 4.76
CA ASP A 67 8.82 2.30 4.92
C ASP A 67 9.23 2.55 6.39
N HIS A 68 8.45 3.32 7.16
CA HIS A 68 8.73 3.56 8.57
C HIS A 68 8.72 2.27 9.43
N VAL A 69 7.87 1.30 9.08
CA VAL A 69 7.84 -0.01 9.74
C VAL A 69 9.05 -0.82 9.28
N ARG A 70 9.35 -0.80 7.98
CA ARG A 70 10.48 -1.55 7.40
C ARG A 70 11.83 -1.06 7.94
N GLU A 71 11.98 0.24 8.13
CA GLU A 71 13.22 0.86 8.62
C GLU A 71 13.55 0.49 10.07
N SER A 72 12.52 0.20 10.89
CA SER A 72 12.72 -0.24 12.27
C SER A 72 13.47 -1.58 12.36
N ASN A 73 13.29 -2.46 11.37
CA ASN A 73 14.03 -3.72 11.25
C ASN A 73 13.96 -4.27 9.81
N LYS A 74 14.91 -3.85 8.96
CA LYS A 74 14.91 -4.20 7.53
C LYS A 74 15.01 -5.70 7.26
N ASP A 75 15.74 -6.42 8.09
CA ASP A 75 16.03 -7.85 7.91
C ASP A 75 14.76 -8.73 8.01
N HIS A 76 13.69 -8.23 8.64
CA HIS A 76 12.42 -8.97 8.74
C HIS A 76 11.55 -8.85 7.50
N TYR A 77 11.78 -7.84 6.66
CA TYR A 77 10.92 -7.52 5.52
C TYR A 77 11.63 -7.69 4.18
N GLU A 78 12.96 -7.73 4.17
CA GLU A 78 13.73 -8.05 2.97
C GLU A 78 13.90 -9.58 2.82
N PRO A 79 13.57 -10.16 1.65
CA PRO A 79 13.80 -11.57 1.42
C PRO A 79 15.31 -11.87 1.44
N ARG A 80 15.66 -13.01 2.04
CA ARG A 80 17.05 -13.43 2.18
C ARG A 80 17.57 -14.26 1.01
N VAL A 81 16.67 -14.96 0.31
CA VAL A 81 17.01 -16.00 -0.66
C VAL A 81 16.42 -15.68 -2.03
N VAL A 82 15.09 -15.53 -2.12
CA VAL A 82 14.38 -15.38 -3.40
C VAL A 82 13.33 -14.27 -3.29
N SER A 83 13.16 -13.48 -4.36
CA SER A 83 12.01 -12.57 -4.48
C SER A 83 10.83 -13.35 -5.02
N ILE A 84 9.62 -13.12 -4.51
CA ILE A 84 8.39 -13.59 -5.14
C ILE A 84 7.54 -12.35 -5.40
N GLY A 85 7.18 -12.13 -6.65
CA GLY A 85 6.51 -10.93 -7.11
C GLY A 85 7.43 -9.71 -7.24
N PRO A 86 6.83 -8.53 -7.49
CA PRO A 86 7.53 -7.35 -7.95
C PRO A 86 8.24 -6.58 -6.83
N CYS A 87 7.79 -6.67 -5.58
CA CYS A 87 8.21 -5.78 -4.49
C CYS A 87 9.72 -5.83 -4.17
N HIS A 88 10.37 -6.98 -4.38
CA HIS A 88 11.79 -7.19 -4.08
C HIS A 88 12.61 -7.61 -5.30
N ARG A 89 12.05 -7.47 -6.51
CA ARG A 89 12.70 -7.89 -7.75
C ARG A 89 13.97 -7.06 -8.00
N GLY A 90 15.00 -7.70 -8.55
CA GLY A 90 16.25 -7.03 -8.96
C GLY A 90 17.26 -6.74 -7.85
N GLY A 91 16.99 -7.17 -6.60
CA GLY A 91 17.96 -7.08 -5.52
C GLY A 91 19.23 -7.88 -5.81
N LYS A 92 20.42 -7.26 -5.65
CA LYS A 92 21.72 -7.91 -5.94
C LYS A 92 21.89 -9.27 -5.26
N ARG A 93 21.39 -9.40 -4.03
CA ARG A 93 21.47 -10.62 -3.22
C ARG A 93 20.56 -11.75 -3.72
N LEU A 94 19.52 -11.40 -4.49
CA LEU A 94 18.49 -12.32 -4.95
C LEU A 94 18.75 -12.83 -6.38
N ARG A 95 19.67 -12.18 -7.12
CA ARG A 95 19.97 -12.48 -8.52
C ARG A 95 20.27 -13.96 -8.78
N ALA A 96 21.04 -14.59 -7.89
CA ALA A 96 21.36 -16.01 -8.02
C ALA A 96 20.11 -16.90 -8.03
N MET A 97 19.10 -16.56 -7.21
CA MET A 97 17.84 -17.30 -7.20
C MET A 97 16.94 -16.92 -8.36
N GLU A 98 16.97 -15.67 -8.84
CA GLU A 98 16.28 -15.31 -10.09
C GLU A 98 16.80 -16.12 -11.29
N GLU A 99 18.12 -16.32 -11.38
CA GLU A 99 18.73 -17.21 -12.38
C GLU A 99 18.32 -18.67 -12.17
N HIS A 100 18.20 -19.11 -10.91
CA HIS A 100 17.80 -20.47 -10.59
C HIS A 100 16.33 -20.76 -10.96
N LYS A 101 15.42 -19.78 -10.92
CA LYS A 101 14.04 -19.96 -11.39
C LYS A 101 13.96 -20.37 -12.87
N TRP A 102 14.87 -19.89 -13.70
CA TRP A 102 14.96 -20.33 -15.11
C TRP A 102 15.30 -21.81 -15.23
N GLN A 103 16.14 -22.32 -14.34
CA GLN A 103 16.47 -23.76 -14.30
C GLN A 103 15.24 -24.57 -13.89
N TYR A 104 14.46 -24.09 -12.92
CA TYR A 104 13.17 -24.70 -12.56
C TYR A 104 12.18 -24.73 -13.73
N LEU A 105 12.02 -23.60 -14.46
CA LEU A 105 11.16 -23.56 -15.64
C LEU A 105 11.61 -24.55 -16.71
N ARG A 106 12.92 -24.61 -17.00
CA ARG A 106 13.48 -25.58 -17.96
C ARG A 106 13.18 -27.01 -17.53
N ASP A 107 13.42 -27.35 -16.28
CA ASP A 107 13.25 -28.71 -15.76
C ASP A 107 11.76 -29.07 -15.66
N PHE A 108 10.89 -28.11 -15.35
CA PHE A 108 9.44 -28.26 -15.42
C PHE A 108 8.97 -28.62 -16.83
N LEU A 109 9.44 -27.91 -17.85
CA LEU A 109 9.09 -28.19 -19.25
C LEU A 109 9.65 -29.54 -19.72
N ALA A 110 10.87 -29.90 -19.30
CA ALA A 110 11.48 -31.19 -19.64
C ALA A 110 10.70 -32.38 -19.06
N ARG A 111 10.15 -32.23 -17.84
CA ARG A 111 9.31 -33.25 -17.19
C ARG A 111 7.90 -33.32 -17.78
N ASN A 112 7.42 -32.26 -18.42
CA ASN A 112 6.06 -32.14 -18.94
C ASN A 112 6.07 -31.85 -20.45
N PRO A 113 6.45 -32.81 -21.30
CA PRO A 113 6.63 -32.59 -22.75
C PRO A 113 5.34 -32.20 -23.48
N HIS A 114 4.17 -32.43 -22.86
CA HIS A 114 2.86 -32.05 -23.39
C HIS A 114 2.49 -30.58 -23.07
N ILE A 115 3.24 -29.91 -22.19
CA ILE A 115 3.06 -28.51 -21.83
C ILE A 115 4.13 -27.69 -22.55
N GLY A 116 3.73 -26.94 -23.58
CA GLY A 116 4.63 -26.05 -24.29
C GLY A 116 4.81 -24.71 -23.58
N LEU A 117 5.99 -24.10 -23.72
CA LEU A 117 6.29 -22.76 -23.19
C LEU A 117 5.28 -21.70 -23.66
N ASN A 118 4.88 -21.74 -24.92
CA ASN A 118 3.88 -20.82 -25.49
C ASN A 118 2.54 -20.89 -24.76
N ARG A 119 2.13 -22.10 -24.33
CA ARG A 119 0.91 -22.29 -23.55
C ARG A 119 1.07 -21.65 -22.17
N CYS A 120 2.17 -21.89 -21.48
CA CYS A 120 2.43 -21.27 -20.17
C CYS A 120 2.40 -19.73 -20.25
N ILE A 121 3.07 -19.15 -21.25
CA ILE A 121 3.08 -17.69 -21.47
C ILE A 121 1.67 -17.16 -21.74
N HIS A 122 0.88 -17.88 -22.55
CA HIS A 122 -0.51 -17.51 -22.85
C HIS A 122 -1.39 -17.49 -21.59
N GLU A 123 -1.31 -18.54 -20.77
CA GLU A 123 -2.05 -18.62 -19.50
C GLU A 123 -1.64 -17.48 -18.55
N MET A 124 -0.33 -17.19 -18.44
CA MET A 124 0.15 -16.09 -17.60
C MET A 124 -0.28 -14.71 -18.11
N LYS A 125 -0.33 -14.51 -19.43
CA LYS A 125 -0.90 -13.29 -20.05
C LYS A 125 -2.38 -13.13 -19.73
N ALA A 126 -3.16 -14.21 -19.77
CA ALA A 126 -4.57 -14.18 -19.40
C ALA A 126 -4.79 -13.82 -17.92
N LEU A 127 -3.84 -14.18 -17.04
CA LEU A 127 -3.87 -13.87 -15.61
C LEU A 127 -3.32 -12.48 -15.25
N GLU A 128 -2.53 -11.86 -16.12
CA GLU A 128 -1.78 -10.63 -15.83
C GLU A 128 -2.64 -9.55 -15.17
N MET A 129 -3.76 -9.17 -15.82
CA MET A 129 -4.59 -8.07 -15.34
C MET A 129 -5.14 -8.34 -13.95
N ARG A 130 -5.57 -9.57 -13.69
CA ARG A 130 -6.09 -9.99 -12.38
C ARG A 130 -4.98 -9.97 -11.34
N ALA A 131 -3.81 -10.52 -11.67
CA ALA A 131 -2.66 -10.56 -10.76
C ALA A 131 -2.15 -9.14 -10.43
N ARG A 132 -2.14 -8.21 -11.38
CA ARG A 132 -1.78 -6.80 -11.13
C ARG A 132 -2.74 -6.12 -10.15
N ARG A 133 -4.04 -6.40 -10.25
CA ARG A 133 -5.06 -5.86 -9.33
C ARG A 133 -4.90 -6.32 -7.89
N CYS A 134 -4.24 -7.46 -7.67
CA CYS A 134 -3.96 -7.95 -6.32
C CYS A 134 -2.97 -7.04 -5.56
N TYR A 135 -2.11 -6.30 -6.27
CA TYR A 135 -1.13 -5.39 -5.67
C TYR A 135 -1.73 -4.02 -5.41
N PHE A 136 -1.60 -3.53 -4.18
CA PHE A 136 -2.04 -2.18 -3.82
C PHE A 136 -1.22 -1.10 -4.52
N GLU A 137 0.10 -1.29 -4.57
CA GLU A 137 1.00 -0.39 -5.28
C GLU A 137 1.00 -0.67 -6.78
N ARG A 138 1.13 0.41 -7.57
CA ARG A 138 1.31 0.28 -9.01
C ARG A 138 2.61 -0.46 -9.30
N VAL A 139 2.51 -1.57 -10.02
CA VAL A 139 3.68 -2.35 -10.45
C VAL A 139 4.30 -1.70 -11.68
N ASP A 140 5.52 -1.19 -11.53
CA ASP A 140 6.32 -0.56 -12.59
C ASP A 140 7.10 -1.61 -13.40
N LEU A 141 6.36 -2.53 -14.01
CA LEU A 141 6.88 -3.53 -14.95
C LEU A 141 6.03 -3.48 -16.21
N SER A 142 6.67 -3.62 -17.37
CA SER A 142 5.96 -3.85 -18.63
C SER A 142 5.15 -5.16 -18.56
N SER A 143 4.22 -5.34 -19.50
CA SER A 143 3.39 -6.55 -19.55
C SER A 143 4.24 -7.81 -19.67
N ASP A 144 5.21 -7.82 -20.58
CA ASP A 144 6.09 -8.97 -20.78
C ASP A 144 6.98 -9.24 -19.56
N GLU A 145 7.55 -8.21 -18.92
CA GLU A 145 8.35 -8.40 -17.70
C GLU A 145 7.53 -8.94 -16.54
N PHE A 146 6.27 -8.51 -16.41
CA PHE A 146 5.37 -8.98 -15.34
C PHE A 146 4.94 -10.43 -15.59
N VAL A 147 4.61 -10.79 -16.83
CA VAL A 147 4.26 -12.15 -17.23
C VAL A 147 5.45 -13.10 -17.04
N GLU A 148 6.65 -12.68 -17.42
CA GLU A 148 7.88 -13.45 -17.18
C GLU A 148 8.06 -13.72 -15.68
N MET A 149 7.91 -12.69 -14.85
CA MET A 149 7.99 -12.83 -13.39
C MET A 149 6.94 -13.82 -12.87
N LEU A 150 5.68 -13.69 -13.27
CA LEU A 150 4.63 -14.63 -12.84
C LEU A 150 4.95 -16.07 -13.24
N LEU A 151 5.44 -16.28 -14.46
CA LEU A 151 5.81 -17.60 -14.96
C LEU A 151 6.95 -18.22 -14.13
N LEU A 152 8.03 -17.46 -13.92
CA LEU A 152 9.20 -17.93 -13.18
C LEU A 152 8.86 -18.19 -11.71
N ASP A 153 8.13 -17.27 -11.08
CA ASP A 153 7.71 -17.41 -9.68
C ASP A 153 6.75 -18.58 -9.50
N GLY A 154 5.76 -18.72 -10.39
CA GLY A 154 4.81 -19.82 -10.35
C GLY A 154 5.48 -21.19 -10.54
N CYS A 155 6.42 -21.31 -11.48
CA CYS A 155 7.17 -22.53 -11.69
C CYS A 155 8.15 -22.86 -10.54
N PHE A 156 8.63 -21.87 -9.81
CA PHE A 156 9.55 -22.07 -8.68
C PHE A 156 8.86 -22.59 -7.41
N ILE A 157 7.56 -22.29 -7.25
CA ILE A 157 6.78 -22.67 -6.05
C ILE A 157 6.32 -24.14 -6.08
N ILE A 158 6.21 -24.74 -7.28
CA ILE A 158 5.68 -26.10 -7.52
C ILE A 158 6.82 -27.13 -7.53
#